data_AF-A0A249PGS8-F1
#
_entry.id   AF-A0A249PGS8-F1
#
_cell.length_a   1.000
_cell.length_b   1.000
_cell.length_c   1.000
_cell.angle_alpha   90.00
_cell.angle_beta   90.00
_cell.angle_gamma   90.00
#
_symmetry.space_group_name_H-M   'P 1'
#
loop_
_entity.id
_entity.type
_entity.pdbx_description
1 polymer ?
#
loop_
_entity_poly.entity_id
_entity_poly.type
_entity_poly.pdbx_seq_one_letter_code
_entity_poly.pdbx_strand_id
1 'polypeptide(L)'
;MILDAARLAFANLFAAETRAVFWKVIGLTLLALVALWFALRQLFAWLALPWIDALLPGTPEWAGWLTLVVGIFASLGLALGLALLLAPVTAMIAGLFLDDVAEVVEKRDYPGEAPGAPLPLAEAIVSSAKFLGIVILGNMVALFLLLVPGINLIAFFLVNGYLLGREFFEFAAMRHRAPGEARLFRRKHRATVFLAGLVLAAFLAVPVLNLLTPLFAAGMMVHLHKMLSARDPGFAVAGRVAAGTRG
;
A
#
# COMPACT_ATOMS: atom_id res chain seq x y z
N MET A 1 -16.50 -10.92 -11.95
CA MET A 1 -15.38 -9.97 -12.19
C MET A 1 -14.47 -9.87 -10.98
N ILE A 2 -14.92 -9.28 -9.85
CA ILE A 2 -14.04 -9.10 -8.68
C ILE A 2 -13.55 -10.45 -8.13
N LEU A 3 -14.46 -11.40 -7.96
CA LEU A 3 -14.11 -12.76 -7.48
C LEU A 3 -13.22 -13.51 -8.48
N ASP A 4 -13.44 -13.33 -9.78
CA ASP A 4 -12.60 -13.95 -10.82
C ASP A 4 -11.20 -13.36 -10.81
N ALA A 5 -11.08 -12.03 -10.72
CA ALA A 5 -9.81 -11.33 -10.59
C ALA A 5 -9.06 -11.73 -9.31
N ALA A 6 -9.77 -11.89 -8.19
CA ALA A 6 -9.21 -12.39 -6.94
C ALA A 6 -8.73 -13.84 -7.08
N ARG A 7 -9.52 -14.71 -7.72
CA ARG A 7 -9.15 -16.12 -7.96
C ARG A 7 -7.91 -16.23 -8.85
N LEU A 8 -7.85 -15.46 -9.93
CA LEU A 8 -6.69 -15.41 -10.82
C LEU A 8 -5.46 -14.90 -10.06
N ALA A 9 -5.58 -13.78 -9.37
CA ALA A 9 -4.48 -13.22 -8.57
C ALA A 9 -3.98 -14.20 -7.49
N PHE A 10 -4.89 -14.95 -6.86
CA PHE A 10 -4.51 -15.98 -5.89
C PHE A 10 -3.75 -17.14 -6.55
N ALA A 11 -4.18 -17.60 -7.72
CA ALA A 11 -3.43 -18.59 -8.50
C ALA A 11 -2.04 -18.08 -8.91
N ASN A 12 -1.91 -16.77 -9.16
CA ASN A 12 -0.65 -16.13 -9.51
C ASN A 12 0.38 -16.20 -8.38
N LEU A 13 -0.06 -16.26 -7.11
CA LEU A 13 0.85 -16.39 -5.95
C LEU A 13 1.68 -17.68 -5.99
N PHE A 14 1.16 -18.76 -6.60
CA PHE A 14 1.78 -20.08 -6.60
C PHE A 14 2.53 -20.42 -7.90
N ALA A 15 2.44 -19.55 -8.91
CA ALA A 15 3.06 -19.76 -10.21
C ALA A 15 4.59 -19.69 -10.14
N ALA A 16 5.28 -20.32 -11.10
CA ALA A 16 6.74 -20.36 -11.09
C ALA A 16 7.34 -18.99 -11.44
N GLU A 17 6.68 -18.25 -12.32
CA GLU A 17 7.11 -16.98 -12.88
C GLU A 17 7.07 -15.85 -11.83
N THR A 18 6.15 -15.93 -10.87
CA THR A 18 6.02 -14.95 -9.78
C THR A 18 7.03 -15.17 -8.65
N ARG A 19 7.67 -16.34 -8.55
CA ARG A 19 8.64 -16.65 -7.48
C ARG A 19 9.86 -15.71 -7.51
N ALA A 20 10.34 -15.37 -8.70
CA ALA A 20 11.47 -14.45 -8.85
C ALA A 20 11.12 -13.05 -8.32
N VAL A 21 9.92 -12.56 -8.64
CA VAL A 21 9.42 -11.27 -8.13
C VAL A 21 9.17 -11.35 -6.64
N PHE A 22 8.59 -12.44 -6.15
CA PHE A 22 8.35 -12.68 -4.72
C PHE A 22 9.64 -12.56 -3.89
N TRP A 23 10.73 -13.22 -4.29
CA TRP A 23 12.01 -13.12 -3.60
C TRP A 23 12.63 -11.72 -3.68
N LYS A 24 12.49 -11.02 -4.82
CA LYS A 24 12.92 -9.62 -4.94
C LYS A 24 12.14 -8.71 -3.98
N VAL A 25 10.81 -8.85 -3.94
CA VAL A 25 9.93 -8.09 -3.05
C VAL A 25 10.33 -8.34 -1.60
N ILE A 26 10.50 -9.59 -1.18
CA ILE A 26 10.92 -9.91 0.19
C ILE A 26 12.30 -9.31 0.50
N GLY A 27 13.28 -9.54 -0.36
CA GLY A 27 14.65 -9.06 -0.13
C GLY A 27 14.71 -7.55 0.01
N LEU A 28 14.02 -6.81 -0.86
CA LEU A 28 14.00 -5.36 -0.80
C LEU A 28 13.10 -4.83 0.33
N THR A 29 12.04 -5.55 0.69
CA THR A 29 11.22 -5.25 1.87
C THR A 29 12.07 -5.32 3.13
N LEU A 30 12.83 -6.40 3.30
CA LEU A 30 13.75 -6.56 4.42
C LEU A 30 14.81 -5.46 4.42
N LEU A 31 15.39 -5.14 3.26
CA LEU A 31 16.36 -4.05 3.13
C LEU A 31 15.77 -2.70 3.52
N ALA A 32 14.56 -2.38 3.03
CA ALA A 32 13.85 -1.15 3.36
C ALA A 32 13.48 -1.07 4.85
N LEU A 33 13.04 -2.18 5.45
CA LEU A 33 12.77 -2.27 6.89
C LEU A 33 14.04 -2.06 7.72
N VAL A 34 15.17 -2.64 7.33
CA VAL A 34 16.46 -2.43 7.99
C VAL A 34 16.89 -0.96 7.86
N ALA A 35 16.81 -0.38 6.66
CA ALA A 35 17.15 1.03 6.43
C ALA A 35 16.25 1.97 7.26
N LEU A 36 14.95 1.69 7.29
CA LEU A 36 13.99 2.45 8.09
C LEU A 36 14.25 2.30 9.59
N TRP A 37 14.58 1.10 10.06
CA TRP A 37 14.95 0.86 11.45
C TRP A 37 16.13 1.75 11.86
N PHE A 38 17.20 1.79 11.05
CA PHE A 38 18.33 2.67 11.31
C PHE A 38 17.94 4.16 11.28
N ALA A 39 17.14 4.57 10.30
CA ALA A 39 16.68 5.96 10.17
C ALA A 39 15.83 6.39 11.38
N LEU A 40 14.88 5.57 11.80
CA LEU A 40 14.03 5.84 12.97
C LEU A 40 14.83 5.83 14.27
N ARG A 41 15.74 4.87 14.43
CA ARG A 41 16.65 4.82 15.59
C ARG A 41 17.49 6.09 15.67
N GLN A 42 18.06 6.53 14.54
CA GLN A 42 18.87 7.74 14.49
C GLN A 42 18.04 8.99 14.76
N LEU A 43 16.84 9.07 14.20
CA LEU A 43 15.91 10.18 14.44
C LEU A 43 15.49 10.22 15.91
N PHE A 44 15.18 9.08 16.52
CA PHE A 44 14.87 8.98 17.95
C PHE A 44 16.07 9.39 18.80
N ALA A 45 17.27 8.93 18.44
CA ALA A 45 18.48 9.32 19.14
C ALA A 45 18.73 10.84 19.07
N TRP A 46 18.43 11.46 17.94
CA TRP A 46 18.65 12.89 17.75
C TRP A 46 17.55 13.76 18.37
N LEU A 47 16.29 13.32 18.31
CA LEU A 47 15.13 14.12 18.71
C LEU A 47 14.64 13.81 20.12
N ALA A 48 14.73 12.57 20.59
CA ALA A 48 14.17 12.14 21.87
C ALA A 48 15.22 12.10 22.98
N LEU A 49 16.44 11.61 22.73
CA LEU A 49 17.48 11.52 23.77
C LEU A 49 17.80 12.87 24.43
N PRO A 50 17.95 13.99 23.70
CA PRO A 50 18.25 15.27 24.34
C PRO A 50 17.14 15.75 25.29
N TRP A 51 15.87 15.44 24.96
CA TRP A 51 14.73 15.77 25.82
C TRP A 51 14.61 14.83 27.01
N ILE A 52 14.92 13.54 26.83
CA ILE A 52 14.95 12.56 27.92
C ILE A 52 16.04 12.92 28.93
N ASP A 53 17.25 13.25 28.45
CA ASP A 53 18.38 13.67 29.30
C ASP A 53 18.07 15.00 30.03
N ALA A 54 17.34 15.91 29.38
CA ALA A 54 16.91 17.17 29.99
C ALA A 54 15.76 17.01 31.00
N LEU A 55 14.85 16.04 30.80
CA LEU A 55 13.73 15.77 31.73
C LEU A 55 14.15 14.93 32.95
N LEU A 56 15.19 14.10 32.82
CA LEU A 56 15.67 13.19 33.87
C LEU A 56 17.15 13.42 34.22
N PRO A 57 17.56 14.64 34.63
CA PRO A 57 18.93 14.86 35.07
C PRO A 57 19.14 14.20 36.44
N GLY A 58 19.88 13.09 36.48
CA GLY A 58 20.32 12.45 37.73
C GLY A 58 19.17 11.96 38.62
N THR A 59 18.32 11.05 38.11
CA THR A 59 17.20 10.48 38.88
C THR A 59 17.67 9.90 40.21
N PRO A 60 17.14 10.38 41.37
CA PRO A 60 17.43 9.79 42.67
C PRO A 60 16.97 8.32 42.73
N GLU A 61 17.70 7.45 43.44
CA GLU A 61 17.41 6.01 43.49
C GLU A 61 15.97 5.67 43.93
N TRP A 62 15.37 6.49 44.81
CA TRP A 62 13.98 6.32 45.27
C TRP A 62 12.91 6.65 44.21
N ALA A 63 13.28 7.38 43.16
CA ALA A 63 12.42 7.73 42.03
C ALA A 63 12.53 6.74 40.86
N GLY A 64 13.23 5.61 41.03
CA GLY A 64 13.41 4.59 40.00
C GLY A 64 12.10 4.00 39.46
N TRP A 65 11.01 4.03 40.25
CA TRP A 65 9.68 3.63 39.80
C TRP A 65 9.11 4.59 38.72
N LEU A 66 9.47 5.86 38.78
CA LEU A 66 9.07 6.89 37.82
C LEU A 66 9.79 6.68 36.48
N THR A 67 11.07 6.30 36.53
CA THR A 67 11.85 5.86 35.37
C THR A 67 11.26 4.59 34.74
N LEU A 68 10.79 3.64 35.56
CA LEU A 68 10.13 2.42 35.10
C LEU A 68 8.80 2.74 34.40
N VAL A 69 7.96 3.60 34.99
CA VAL A 69 6.69 4.03 34.39
C VAL A 69 6.91 4.78 33.08
N VAL A 70 7.82 5.76 33.06
CA VAL A 70 8.20 6.49 31.82
C VAL A 70 8.77 5.51 30.78
N GLY A 71 9.60 4.57 31.19
CA GLY A 71 10.15 3.51 30.33
C GLY A 71 9.06 2.63 29.71
N ILE A 72 8.05 2.22 30.48
CA ILE A 72 6.90 1.47 29.98
C ILE A 72 6.11 2.31 28.97
N PHE A 73 5.76 3.56 29.29
CA PHE A 73 4.99 4.41 28.38
C PHE A 73 5.78 4.77 27.11
N ALA A 74 7.08 5.02 27.22
CA ALA A 74 7.96 5.23 26.08
C ALA A 74 8.06 3.96 25.22
N SER A 75 8.17 2.78 25.83
CA SER A 75 8.23 1.49 25.13
C SER A 75 6.92 1.17 24.43
N LEU A 76 5.78 1.41 25.10
CA LEU A 76 4.44 1.26 24.51
C LEU A 76 4.22 2.27 23.39
N GLY A 77 4.62 3.54 23.58
CA GLY A 77 4.55 4.57 22.55
C GLY A 77 5.40 4.24 21.34
N LEU A 78 6.61 3.72 21.55
CA LEU A 78 7.49 3.25 20.47
C LEU A 78 6.89 2.03 19.76
N ALA A 79 6.37 1.06 20.49
CA ALA A 79 5.73 -0.13 19.93
C ALA A 79 4.48 0.23 19.11
N LEU A 80 3.62 1.13 19.62
CA LEU A 80 2.48 1.67 18.90
C LEU A 80 2.93 2.44 17.65
N GLY A 81 3.96 3.29 17.76
CA GLY A 81 4.54 4.00 16.62
C GLY A 81 5.05 3.05 15.53
N LEU A 82 5.79 2.00 15.92
CA LEU A 82 6.27 0.98 14.99
C LEU A 82 5.13 0.18 14.35
N ALA A 83 4.11 -0.21 15.13
CA ALA A 83 2.93 -0.90 14.62
C ALA A 83 2.16 -0.03 13.62
N LEU A 84 2.05 1.27 13.90
CA LEU A 84 1.42 2.25 13.02
C LEU A 84 2.20 2.46 11.71
N LEU A 85 3.53 2.39 11.78
CA LEU A 85 4.43 2.55 10.64
C LEU A 85 4.52 1.29 9.77
N LEU A 86 4.19 0.11 10.30
CA LEU A 86 4.25 -1.14 9.56
C LEU A 86 3.39 -1.10 8.29
N ALA A 87 2.13 -0.67 8.41
CA ALA A 87 1.19 -0.60 7.28
C ALA A 87 1.66 0.36 6.16
N PRO A 88 2.04 1.64 6.41
CA PRO A 88 2.55 2.52 5.36
C PRO A 88 3.83 2.01 4.72
N VAL A 89 4.70 1.33 5.47
CA VAL A 89 5.97 0.81 4.94
C VAL A 89 5.71 -0.36 4.00
N THR A 90 4.90 -1.34 4.41
CA THR A 90 4.48 -2.46 3.55
C THR A 90 3.80 -1.96 2.29
N ALA A 91 2.98 -0.91 2.42
CA ALA A 91 2.22 -0.38 1.31
C ALA A 91 3.08 0.50 0.36
N MET A 92 4.09 1.22 0.88
CA MET A 92 5.11 1.91 0.07
C MET A 92 5.91 0.93 -0.77
N ILE A 93 6.37 -0.15 -0.15
CA ILE A 93 7.07 -1.23 -0.84
C ILE A 93 6.16 -1.83 -1.93
N ALA A 94 4.89 -2.06 -1.62
CA ALA A 94 3.94 -2.59 -2.58
C ALA A 94 3.83 -1.71 -3.84
N GLY A 95 3.85 -0.38 -3.69
CA GLY A 95 3.84 0.56 -4.81
C GLY A 95 5.09 0.46 -5.68
N LEU A 96 6.27 0.28 -5.09
CA LEU A 96 7.54 0.16 -5.83
C LEU A 96 7.63 -1.12 -6.67
N PHE A 97 7.01 -2.20 -6.21
CA PHE A 97 7.08 -3.51 -6.88
C PHE A 97 5.88 -3.86 -7.74
N LEU A 98 4.88 -2.98 -7.76
CA LEU A 98 3.64 -3.23 -8.47
C LEU A 98 3.88 -3.41 -9.97
N ASP A 99 4.81 -2.66 -10.55
CA ASP A 99 5.14 -2.76 -11.97
C ASP A 99 5.78 -4.10 -12.34
N ASP A 100 6.71 -4.61 -11.52
CA ASP A 100 7.34 -5.92 -11.71
C ASP A 100 6.29 -7.04 -11.65
N VAL A 101 5.36 -6.96 -10.69
CA VAL A 101 4.26 -7.92 -10.57
C VAL A 101 3.33 -7.83 -11.76
N ALA A 102 2.92 -6.62 -12.13
CA ALA A 102 2.02 -6.40 -13.25
C ALA A 102 2.61 -6.89 -14.56
N GLU A 103 3.91 -6.70 -14.79
CA GLU A 103 4.59 -7.20 -15.98
C GLU A 103 4.57 -8.74 -16.05
N VAL A 104 4.83 -9.43 -14.93
CA VAL A 104 4.76 -10.90 -14.89
C VAL A 104 3.34 -11.39 -15.15
N VAL A 105 2.34 -10.75 -14.55
CA VAL A 105 0.92 -11.11 -14.77
C VAL A 105 0.51 -10.85 -16.21
N GLU A 106 0.90 -9.73 -16.81
CA GLU A 106 0.63 -9.40 -18.21
C GLU A 106 1.26 -10.42 -19.16
N LYS A 107 2.54 -10.76 -18.96
CA LYS A 107 3.25 -11.74 -19.79
C LYS A 107 2.63 -13.13 -19.73
N ARG A 108 2.16 -13.55 -18.54
CA ARG A 108 1.64 -14.90 -18.32
C ARG A 108 0.18 -15.04 -18.74
N ASP A 109 -0.67 -14.10 -18.30
CA ASP A 109 -2.13 -14.21 -18.43
C ASP A 109 -2.67 -13.47 -19.66
N TYR A 110 -1.90 -12.54 -20.23
CA TYR A 110 -2.29 -11.75 -21.41
C TYR A 110 -1.18 -11.70 -22.48
N PRO A 111 -0.65 -12.85 -22.96
CA PRO A 111 0.47 -12.88 -23.90
C PRO A 111 0.17 -12.25 -25.27
N GLY A 112 -1.11 -12.06 -25.62
CA GLY A 112 -1.55 -11.45 -26.88
C GLY A 112 -1.77 -9.93 -26.82
N GLU A 113 -1.58 -9.30 -25.66
CA GLU A 113 -1.75 -7.85 -25.49
C GLU A 113 -0.40 -7.15 -25.37
N ALA A 114 -0.31 -5.90 -25.82
CA ALA A 114 0.90 -5.11 -25.65
C ALA A 114 1.21 -4.93 -24.15
N PRO A 115 2.46 -5.17 -23.70
CA PRO A 115 2.86 -4.94 -22.32
C PRO A 115 2.63 -3.47 -21.94
N GLY A 116 2.14 -3.24 -20.73
CA GLY A 116 2.03 -1.88 -20.21
C GLY A 116 3.40 -1.22 -20.04
N ALA A 117 3.46 0.11 -20.19
CA ALA A 117 4.70 0.84 -19.94
C ALA A 117 4.98 0.92 -18.43
N PRO A 118 6.22 0.69 -17.97
CA PRO A 118 6.56 0.86 -16.56
C PRO A 118 6.41 2.34 -16.15
N LEU A 119 5.98 2.59 -14.91
CA LEU A 119 5.91 3.95 -14.40
C LEU A 119 7.31 4.58 -14.32
N PRO A 120 7.48 5.87 -14.67
CA PRO A 120 8.71 6.58 -14.42
C PRO A 120 9.06 6.56 -12.92
N LEU A 121 10.32 6.26 -12.58
CA LEU A 121 10.78 6.14 -11.19
C LEU A 121 10.43 7.39 -10.34
N ALA A 122 10.51 8.58 -10.93
CA ALA A 122 10.13 9.82 -10.27
C ALA A 122 8.64 9.87 -9.90
N GLU A 123 7.76 9.38 -10.78
CA GLU A 123 6.32 9.29 -10.50
C GLU A 123 6.02 8.23 -9.45
N ALA A 124 6.72 7.09 -9.49
CA ALA A 124 6.61 6.04 -8.48
C ALA A 124 6.98 6.57 -7.08
N ILE A 125 8.07 7.35 -6.96
CA ILE A 125 8.49 7.98 -5.69
C ILE A 125 7.43 8.98 -5.21
N VAL A 126 6.93 9.85 -6.09
CA VAL A 126 5.91 10.85 -5.70
C VAL A 126 4.59 10.20 -5.29
N SER A 127 4.14 9.15 -6.00
CA SER A 127 2.93 8.41 -5.64
C SER A 127 3.11 7.69 -4.30
N SER A 128 4.25 7.03 -4.11
CA SER A 128 4.61 6.38 -2.85
C SER A 128 4.63 7.35 -1.68
N ALA A 129 5.20 8.56 -1.85
CA ALA A 129 5.22 9.58 -0.81
C ALA A 129 3.82 10.13 -0.48
N LYS A 130 2.98 10.38 -1.50
CA LYS A 130 1.58 10.79 -1.29
C LYS A 130 0.78 9.72 -0.56
N PHE A 131 0.96 8.47 -0.97
CA PHE A 131 0.30 7.34 -0.34
C PHE A 131 0.75 7.16 1.10
N LEU A 132 2.04 7.30 1.39
CA LEU A 132 2.58 7.30 2.75
C LEU A 132 1.90 8.38 3.60
N GLY A 133 1.77 9.62 3.10
CA GLY A 133 1.06 10.69 3.80
C GLY A 133 -0.41 10.36 4.08
N ILE A 134 -1.11 9.79 3.10
CA ILE A 134 -2.52 9.37 3.24
C ILE A 134 -2.65 8.24 4.27
N VAL A 135 -1.74 7.27 4.26
CA VAL A 135 -1.74 6.16 5.21
C VAL A 135 -1.43 6.65 6.62
N ILE A 136 -0.48 7.58 6.82
CA ILE A 136 -0.24 8.20 8.13
C ILE A 136 -1.53 8.86 8.65
N LEU A 137 -2.19 9.69 7.82
CA LEU A 137 -3.46 10.33 8.19
C LEU A 137 -4.54 9.31 8.55
N GLY A 138 -4.71 8.26 7.73
CA GLY A 138 -5.67 7.20 8.00
C GLY A 138 -5.39 6.46 9.31
N ASN A 139 -4.12 6.21 9.59
CA ASN A 139 -3.66 5.58 10.83
C ASN A 139 -3.88 6.47 12.07
N MET A 140 -3.65 7.78 11.96
CA MET A 140 -3.98 8.71 13.04
C MET A 140 -5.48 8.68 13.36
N VAL A 141 -6.34 8.67 12.32
CA VAL A 141 -7.79 8.53 12.50
C VAL A 141 -8.15 7.18 13.13
N ALA A 142 -7.49 6.09 12.71
CA ALA A 142 -7.69 4.76 13.30
C ALA A 142 -7.32 4.73 14.80
N LEU A 143 -6.26 5.45 15.20
CA LEU A 143 -5.87 5.58 16.60
C LEU A 143 -6.99 6.19 17.46
N PHE A 144 -7.67 7.23 16.97
CA PHE A 144 -8.83 7.82 17.66
C PHE A 144 -10.04 6.89 17.69
N LEU A 145 -10.25 6.09 16.63
CA LEU A 145 -11.36 5.15 16.53
C LEU A 145 -11.16 3.86 17.35
N LEU A 146 -9.93 3.58 17.79
CA LEU A 146 -9.59 2.46 18.68
C LEU A 146 -10.33 2.53 20.02
N LEU A 147 -10.73 3.75 20.44
CA LEU A 147 -11.47 4.00 21.67
C LEU A 147 -12.95 3.57 21.59
N VAL A 148 -13.48 3.27 20.41
CA VAL A 148 -14.88 2.85 20.23
C VAL A 148 -14.95 1.42 19.68
N PRO A 149 -15.35 0.43 20.52
CA PRO A 149 -15.46 -0.97 20.10
C PRO A 149 -16.42 -1.11 18.91
N GLY A 150 -16.08 -1.97 17.94
CA GLY A 150 -16.89 -2.23 16.74
C GLY A 150 -16.73 -1.21 15.61
N ILE A 151 -16.59 0.08 15.92
CA ILE A 151 -16.34 1.12 14.88
C ILE A 151 -14.99 0.92 14.21
N ASN A 152 -13.96 0.53 14.99
CA ASN A 152 -12.62 0.30 14.46
C ASN A 152 -12.60 -0.77 13.34
N LEU A 153 -13.38 -1.85 13.47
CA LEU A 153 -13.44 -2.90 12.45
C LEU A 153 -14.05 -2.36 11.15
N ILE A 154 -15.19 -1.66 11.24
CA ILE A 154 -15.86 -1.07 10.07
C ILE A 154 -14.93 -0.03 9.42
N ALA A 155 -14.33 0.85 10.22
CA ALA A 155 -13.40 1.86 9.74
C ALA A 155 -12.17 1.25 9.07
N PHE A 156 -11.59 0.19 9.65
CA PHE A 156 -10.46 -0.54 9.07
C PHE A 156 -10.79 -1.01 7.65
N PHE A 157 -11.92 -1.70 7.46
CA PHE A 157 -12.32 -2.21 6.15
C PHE A 157 -12.65 -1.09 5.17
N LEU A 158 -13.42 -0.07 5.58
CA LEU A 158 -13.81 1.02 4.70
C LEU A 158 -12.61 1.87 4.26
N VAL A 159 -11.74 2.24 5.21
CA VAL A 159 -10.56 3.08 4.93
C VAL A 159 -9.55 2.30 4.10
N ASN A 160 -9.11 1.12 4.56
CA ASN A 160 -8.14 0.34 3.79
C ASN A 160 -8.72 -0.11 2.45
N GLY A 161 -10.00 -0.50 2.40
CA GLY A 161 -10.65 -0.87 1.16
C GLY A 161 -10.70 0.28 0.16
N TYR A 162 -11.03 1.50 0.61
CA TYR A 162 -11.01 2.67 -0.25
C TYR A 162 -9.59 3.04 -0.72
N LEU A 163 -8.62 3.05 0.19
CA LEU A 163 -7.25 3.45 -0.09
C LEU A 163 -6.56 2.45 -1.03
N LEU A 164 -6.58 1.16 -0.69
CA LEU A 164 -5.98 0.11 -1.50
C LEU A 164 -6.68 0.00 -2.85
N GLY A 165 -8.02 0.01 -2.85
CA GLY A 165 -8.80 -0.04 -4.08
C GLY A 165 -8.41 1.09 -5.04
N ARG A 166 -8.38 2.33 -4.54
CA ARG A 166 -8.02 3.50 -5.34
C ARG A 166 -6.59 3.43 -5.87
N GLU A 167 -5.62 3.21 -5.00
CA GLU A 167 -4.20 3.36 -5.31
C GLU A 167 -3.75 2.25 -6.28
N PHE A 168 -3.99 0.99 -5.92
CA PHE A 168 -3.56 -0.15 -6.74
C PHE A 168 -4.29 -0.20 -8.09
N PHE A 169 -5.54 0.25 -8.17
CA PHE A 169 -6.24 0.36 -9.44
C PHE A 169 -5.69 1.47 -10.33
N GLU A 170 -5.39 2.65 -9.76
CA GLU A 170 -4.76 3.73 -10.54
C GLU A 170 -3.41 3.27 -11.09
N PHE A 171 -2.59 2.58 -10.29
CA PHE A 171 -1.33 2.02 -10.76
C PHE A 171 -1.51 1.00 -11.89
N ALA A 172 -2.40 0.03 -11.73
CA ALA A 172 -2.68 -0.95 -12.78
C ALA A 172 -3.21 -0.28 -14.07
N ALA A 173 -3.99 0.79 -13.93
CA ALA A 173 -4.52 1.53 -15.07
C ALA A 173 -3.49 2.42 -15.77
N MET A 174 -2.55 3.01 -15.02
CA MET A 174 -1.52 3.90 -15.56
C MET A 174 -0.53 3.19 -16.49
N ARG A 175 -0.39 1.87 -16.35
CA ARG A 175 0.39 1.04 -17.28
C ARG A 175 -0.15 1.06 -18.71
N HIS A 176 -1.44 1.32 -18.89
CA HIS A 176 -2.15 1.27 -20.18
C HIS A 176 -2.78 2.60 -20.58
N ARG A 177 -2.76 3.61 -19.70
CA ARG A 177 -3.46 4.89 -19.87
C ARG A 177 -2.67 6.03 -19.25
N ALA A 178 -2.83 7.23 -19.79
CA ALA A 178 -2.24 8.42 -19.16
C ALA A 178 -2.81 8.64 -17.74
N PRO A 179 -2.05 9.26 -16.80
CA PRO A 179 -2.50 9.44 -15.41
C PRO A 179 -3.86 10.13 -15.25
N GLY A 180 -4.17 11.11 -16.11
CA GLY A 180 -5.47 11.78 -16.13
C GLY A 180 -6.62 10.85 -16.53
N GLU A 181 -6.39 10.00 -17.54
CA GLU A 181 -7.38 9.04 -18.03
C GLU A 181 -7.60 7.90 -17.02
N ALA A 182 -6.53 7.41 -16.38
CA ALA A 182 -6.60 6.40 -15.34
C ALA A 182 -7.51 6.85 -14.17
N ARG A 183 -7.38 8.12 -13.75
CA ARG A 183 -8.24 8.72 -12.70
C ARG A 183 -9.70 8.84 -13.12
N LEU A 184 -9.95 9.24 -14.36
CA LEU A 184 -11.31 9.31 -14.90
C LEU A 184 -11.94 7.92 -15.02
N PHE A 185 -11.16 6.93 -15.46
CA PHE A 185 -11.61 5.54 -15.58
C PHE A 185 -11.95 4.94 -14.21
N ARG A 186 -11.12 5.19 -13.20
CA ARG A 186 -11.42 4.83 -11.81
C ARG A 186 -12.70 5.50 -11.32
N ARG A 187 -12.86 6.82 -11.55
CA ARG A 187 -14.07 7.55 -11.12
C ARG A 187 -15.34 6.96 -11.71
N LYS A 188 -15.32 6.57 -13.00
CA LYS A 188 -16.44 5.89 -13.65
C LYS A 188 -16.77 4.55 -12.97
N HIS A 189 -15.75 3.78 -12.56
CA HIS A 189 -15.89 2.46 -11.96
C HIS A 189 -15.70 2.43 -10.43
N ARG A 190 -15.93 3.57 -9.74
CA ARG A 190 -15.57 3.75 -8.32
C ARG A 190 -16.13 2.67 -7.38
N ALA A 191 -17.36 2.21 -7.62
CA ALA A 191 -18.02 1.23 -6.78
C ALA A 191 -17.35 -0.14 -6.91
N THR A 192 -17.07 -0.58 -8.14
CA THR A 192 -16.37 -1.84 -8.42
C THR A 192 -14.95 -1.82 -7.86
N VAL A 193 -14.24 -0.69 -8.02
CA VAL A 193 -12.88 -0.50 -7.48
C VAL A 193 -12.88 -0.52 -5.96
N PHE A 194 -13.87 0.11 -5.33
CA PHE A 194 -14.03 0.09 -3.87
C PHE A 194 -14.34 -1.32 -3.34
N LEU A 195 -15.27 -2.05 -3.98
CA LEU A 195 -15.59 -3.43 -3.62
C LEU A 195 -14.38 -4.37 -3.79
N ALA A 196 -13.58 -4.17 -4.84
CA ALA A 196 -12.33 -4.90 -5.01
C ALA A 196 -11.33 -4.55 -3.91
N GLY A 197 -11.24 -3.28 -3.53
CA GLY A 197 -10.46 -2.83 -2.40
C GLY A 197 -10.88 -3.46 -1.07
N LEU A 198 -12.17 -3.68 -0.83
CA LEU A 198 -12.63 -4.41 0.37
C LEU A 198 -12.11 -5.85 0.42
N VAL A 199 -11.99 -6.52 -0.72
CA VAL A 199 -11.36 -7.85 -0.80
C VAL A 199 -9.87 -7.77 -0.47
N LEU A 200 -9.18 -6.73 -0.93
CA LEU A 200 -7.79 -6.47 -0.54
C LEU A 200 -7.65 -6.22 0.96
N ALA A 201 -8.56 -5.44 1.55
CA ALA A 201 -8.58 -5.19 2.99
C ALA A 201 -8.83 -6.47 3.80
N ALA A 202 -9.68 -7.38 3.31
CA ALA A 202 -9.89 -8.69 3.92
C ALA A 202 -8.63 -9.57 3.85
N PHE A 203 -7.92 -9.54 2.72
CA PHE A 203 -6.67 -10.27 2.56
C PHE A 203 -5.56 -9.70 3.46
N LEU A 204 -5.47 -8.37 3.54
CA LEU A 204 -4.57 -7.63 4.43
C LEU A 204 -4.81 -7.95 5.91
N ALA A 205 -6.07 -8.14 6.31
CA ALA A 205 -6.45 -8.40 7.70
C ALA A 205 -5.90 -9.73 8.24
N VAL A 206 -5.56 -10.69 7.37
CA VAL A 206 -5.01 -11.98 7.78
C VAL A 206 -3.48 -11.85 7.89
N PRO A 207 -2.87 -12.01 9.08
CA PRO A 207 -1.45 -11.69 9.29
C PRO A 207 -0.48 -12.42 8.35
N VAL A 208 -0.73 -13.71 8.09
CA VAL A 208 0.12 -14.52 7.19
C VAL A 208 -0.04 -14.09 5.73
N LEU A 209 -1.26 -13.71 5.32
CA LEU A 209 -1.55 -13.25 3.96
C LEU A 209 -1.11 -11.80 3.74
N ASN A 210 -0.96 -11.01 4.80
CA ASN A 210 -0.50 -9.63 4.72
C ASN A 210 0.81 -9.50 3.92
N LEU A 211 1.76 -10.42 4.14
CA LEU A 211 3.04 -10.48 3.39
C LEU A 211 2.86 -10.70 1.88
N LEU A 212 1.78 -11.38 1.48
CA LEU A 212 1.44 -11.65 0.08
C LEU A 212 0.53 -10.58 -0.53
N THR A 213 0.02 -9.65 0.28
CA THR A 213 -0.93 -8.62 -0.14
C THR A 213 -0.43 -7.79 -1.32
N PRO A 214 0.85 -7.35 -1.38
CA PRO A 214 1.35 -6.59 -2.53
C PRO A 214 1.19 -7.35 -3.86
N LEU A 215 1.61 -8.62 -3.87
CA LEU A 215 1.56 -9.49 -5.05
C LEU A 215 0.11 -9.77 -5.46
N PHE A 216 -0.73 -10.07 -4.47
CA PHE A 216 -2.16 -10.31 -4.67
C PHE A 216 -2.88 -9.05 -5.19
N ALA A 217 -2.63 -7.89 -4.58
CA ALA A 217 -3.29 -6.63 -4.92
C ALA A 217 -2.94 -6.17 -6.34
N ALA A 218 -1.66 -6.23 -6.70
CA ALA A 218 -1.20 -5.89 -8.04
C ALA A 218 -1.84 -6.81 -9.10
N GLY A 219 -1.78 -8.14 -8.92
CA GLY A 219 -2.41 -9.08 -9.85
C GLY A 219 -3.91 -8.88 -9.96
N MET A 220 -4.60 -8.74 -8.81
CA MET A 220 -6.05 -8.56 -8.77
C MET A 220 -6.48 -7.29 -9.50
N MET A 221 -5.78 -6.17 -9.30
CA MET A 221 -6.13 -4.90 -9.94
C MET A 221 -5.78 -4.88 -11.44
N VAL A 222 -4.73 -5.57 -11.87
CA VAL A 222 -4.45 -5.77 -13.31
C VAL A 222 -5.58 -6.55 -13.98
N HIS A 223 -5.98 -7.70 -13.41
CA HIS A 223 -7.10 -8.46 -13.96
C HIS A 223 -8.40 -7.65 -13.95
N LEU A 224 -8.69 -6.97 -12.84
CA LEU A 224 -9.88 -6.13 -12.75
C LEU A 224 -9.88 -5.03 -13.82
N HIS A 225 -8.72 -4.38 -14.02
CA HIS A 225 -8.53 -3.36 -15.02
C HIS A 225 -8.77 -3.88 -16.44
N LYS A 226 -8.19 -5.04 -16.79
CA LYS A 226 -8.37 -5.69 -18.10
C LYS A 226 -9.83 -6.06 -18.34
N MET A 227 -10.47 -6.69 -17.35
CA MET A 227 -11.89 -7.06 -17.45
C MET A 227 -12.82 -5.84 -17.59
N LEU A 228 -12.53 -4.74 -16.87
CA LEU A 228 -13.29 -3.48 -17.01
C LEU A 228 -13.04 -2.82 -18.37
N SER A 229 -11.80 -2.85 -18.86
CA SER A 229 -11.44 -2.31 -20.17
C SER A 229 -12.15 -3.06 -21.31
N ALA A 230 -12.26 -4.39 -21.20
CA ALA A 230 -12.99 -5.21 -22.16
C ALA A 230 -14.51 -4.95 -22.14
N ARG A 231 -15.08 -4.61 -20.98
CA ARG A 231 -16.50 -4.24 -20.85
C ARG A 231 -16.82 -2.82 -21.32
N ASP A 232 -15.85 -1.91 -21.27
CA ASP A 232 -16.02 -0.49 -21.61
C ASP A 232 -14.98 -0.02 -22.64
N PRO A 233 -14.97 -0.61 -23.85
CA PRO A 233 -13.99 -0.27 -24.88
C PRO A 233 -14.15 1.18 -25.36
N GLY A 234 -15.36 1.74 -25.27
CA GLY A 234 -15.67 3.11 -25.69
C GLY A 234 -14.93 4.20 -24.91
N PHE A 235 -14.50 3.91 -23.67
CA PHE A 235 -13.71 4.84 -22.87
C PHE A 235 -12.30 5.08 -23.47
N ALA A 236 -11.70 4.05 -24.08
CA ALA A 236 -10.39 4.15 -24.71
C ALA A 236 -10.43 4.98 -26.01
N VAL A 237 -11.57 4.99 -26.70
CA VAL A 237 -11.79 5.77 -27.93
C VAL A 237 -12.03 7.24 -27.61
N ALA A 238 -12.84 7.54 -26.57
CA ALA A 238 -13.13 8.90 -26.15
C ALA A 238 -11.89 9.68 -25.66
N GLY A 239 -10.96 9.01 -24.97
CA GLY A 239 -9.70 9.60 -24.51
C GLY A 239 -8.78 10.03 -25.66
N ARG A 240 -8.63 9.19 -26.69
CA ARG A 240 -7.83 9.52 -27.89
C ARG A 240 -8.41 10.67 -28.70
N VAL A 241 -9.74 10.74 -28.83
CA VAL A 241 -10.41 11.86 -29.52
C VAL A 241 -10.20 13.17 -28.77
N ALA A 242 -10.32 13.17 -27.44
CA ALA A 242 -10.08 14.36 -26.63
C ALA A 242 -8.62 14.84 -26.63
N ALA A 243 -7.65 13.90 -26.69
CA ALA A 243 -6.23 14.21 -26.81
C ALA A 243 -5.85 14.75 -28.21
N GLY A 244 -6.47 14.23 -29.27
CA GLY A 244 -6.24 14.68 -30.66
C GLY A 244 -6.80 16.06 -30.98
N THR A 245 -7.78 16.56 -30.20
CA THR A 245 -8.36 17.91 -30.38
C THR A 245 -7.59 19.04 -29.69
N ARG A 246 -6.47 18.75 -29.03
CA ARG A 246 -5.61 19.75 -28.35
C ARG A 246 -4.24 19.96 -29.00
N GLY A 247 -4.05 19.46 -30.23
CA GLY A 247 -2.86 19.67 -31.05
C GLY A 247 -2.99 20.91 -31.93
#